data_AF-A0A1B7NRT1-F1
#
_entry.id   AF-A0A1B7NRT1-F1
#
_cell.length_a   1.000
_cell.length_b   1.000
_cell.length_c   1.000
_cell.angle_alpha   90.00
_cell.angle_beta   90.00
_cell.angle_gamma   90.00
#
_symmetry.space_group_name_H-M   'P 1'
#
loop_
_entity.id
_entity.type
_entity.pdbx_description
1 polymer ?
#
loop_
_entity_poly.entity_id
_entity_poly.type
_entity_poly.pdbx_seq_one_letter_code
_entity_poly.pdbx_strand_id
1 'polypeptide(L)'
;MQEQDGSYSSPFPSPLADTSAWAFDPFGTLPGASPSTSTIIDGLIKYFSSVLIPMTFPAESKQPQDSKNRMGLIISATISEAGPFFGYMSLCAAHRAILQGKHSDLAVTPRGNDRVLYEPDYYMMKARCIAEMNRKMQDPALALTDSAFDIVVSLTSCALTIGDFDEAGCISRGSRKWSTCAEALRRLPSKAKECDIMAASGLMTRPFFPLTWDPQPIPPETAERIIPQPTSPLYSTGMALCTNEALSLPLRQALMGLREILFFEHCSTQDPTNFSAVENEIFLFKSHEMEHELLEYPYRLTQIAASETSSASASSSSSSRPPPPPASLPSTTITTSDPLQPLEAVARTAAICHISNFFIVSPPSSGLGRTLIHHLTLTLNRFSTASFASLPSSWLDLLAWAAFLGARGSKGQKTKPWFLQQLREIGQVRGWIGAGSGSVSGWGGDDGDYYGDDDAWNEVEEVLKGYLYISDLQSGVFRGIWEEVLEGPAVMEVA
;
A
#
# COMPACT_ATOMS: atom_id res chain seq x y z
N MET A 1 5.38 42.51 34.78
CA MET A 1 3.98 42.94 34.54
C MET A 1 3.65 42.59 33.10
N GLN A 2 2.72 41.65 32.93
CA GLN A 2 1.93 41.27 31.73
C GLN A 2 2.73 40.97 30.46
N GLU A 3 3.09 39.71 30.15
CA GLU A 3 2.25 38.56 29.71
C GLU A 3 1.25 38.91 28.59
N GLN A 4 1.64 38.54 27.36
CA GLN A 4 0.79 38.51 26.17
C GLN A 4 0.73 37.05 25.70
N ASP A 5 -0.43 36.41 25.92
CA ASP A 5 -0.76 35.07 25.46
C ASP A 5 -0.86 35.02 23.94
N GLY A 6 0.05 34.28 23.32
CA GLY A 6 0.00 33.89 21.91
C GLY A 6 -0.95 32.71 21.70
N SER A 7 -2.24 32.99 21.58
CA SER A 7 -3.23 32.02 21.09
C SER A 7 -2.95 31.68 19.62
N TYR A 8 -2.34 30.51 19.37
CA TYR A 8 -2.30 29.86 18.06
C TYR A 8 -3.73 29.51 17.61
N SER A 9 -4.35 30.40 16.83
CA SER A 9 -5.57 30.12 16.10
C SER A 9 -5.26 29.21 14.89
N SER A 10 -5.77 27.98 14.93
CA SER A 10 -5.75 27.02 13.82
C SER A 10 -6.43 27.60 12.56
N PRO A 11 -5.82 27.49 11.35
CA PRO A 11 -6.36 28.08 10.12
C PRO A 11 -7.46 27.23 9.45
N PHE A 12 -7.98 26.19 10.11
CA PHE A 12 -8.99 25.31 9.52
C PHE A 12 -10.41 25.74 9.92
N PRO A 13 -11.25 26.22 8.98
CA PRO A 13 -12.67 26.36 9.23
C PRO A 13 -13.29 24.97 9.48
N SER A 14 -14.03 24.83 10.58
CA SER A 14 -14.71 23.59 10.95
C SER A 14 -15.72 23.19 9.86
N PRO A 15 -15.69 21.95 9.34
CA PRO A 15 -16.59 21.47 8.27
C PRO A 15 -18.05 21.25 8.73
N LEU A 16 -18.42 21.74 9.92
CA LEU A 16 -19.75 21.62 10.51
C LEU A 16 -20.69 22.79 10.16
N ALA A 17 -20.24 23.79 9.39
CA ALA A 17 -20.94 25.06 9.29
C ALA A 17 -21.90 25.24 8.11
N ASP A 18 -22.02 24.31 7.15
CA ASP A 18 -22.99 24.47 6.05
C ASP A 18 -23.38 23.13 5.42
N THR A 19 -24.61 22.66 5.67
CA THR A 19 -25.18 21.49 4.96
C THR A 19 -26.70 21.58 4.83
N SER A 20 -27.19 22.48 3.98
CA SER A 20 -28.59 22.50 3.51
C SER A 20 -28.88 21.53 2.35
N ALA A 21 -27.86 20.86 1.80
CA ALA A 21 -27.99 19.98 0.63
C ALA A 21 -28.54 18.56 0.92
N TRP A 22 -28.76 18.19 2.19
CA TRP A 22 -29.08 16.82 2.60
C TRP A 22 -30.52 16.62 3.09
N ALA A 23 -31.42 17.58 2.85
CA ALA A 23 -32.79 17.52 3.35
C ALA A 23 -33.68 16.44 2.69
N PHE A 24 -33.15 15.65 1.75
CA PHE A 24 -33.86 14.56 1.10
C PHE A 24 -32.96 13.31 1.05
N ASP A 25 -33.23 12.32 1.91
CA ASP A 25 -32.67 10.98 1.80
C ASP A 25 -33.50 10.17 0.80
N PRO A 26 -33.01 9.94 -0.44
CA PRO A 26 -33.77 9.19 -1.44
C PRO A 26 -33.99 7.73 -1.04
N PHE A 27 -33.24 7.21 -0.06
CA PHE A 27 -33.26 5.81 0.35
C PHE A 27 -34.17 5.51 1.53
N GLY A 28 -34.73 6.52 2.18
CA GLY A 28 -35.80 6.35 3.19
C GLY A 28 -37.07 5.69 2.62
N THR A 29 -37.17 5.56 1.29
CA THR A 29 -38.27 4.90 0.59
C THR A 29 -37.96 3.48 0.12
N LEU A 30 -36.71 3.01 0.24
CA LEU A 30 -36.34 1.66 -0.18
C LEU A 30 -36.90 0.60 0.79
N PRO A 31 -37.39 -0.54 0.27
CA PRO A 31 -37.77 -1.68 1.11
C PRO A 31 -36.64 -2.09 2.05
N GLY A 32 -36.87 -2.00 3.37
CA GLY A 32 -35.88 -2.32 4.40
C GLY A 32 -35.16 -1.12 5.04
N ALA A 33 -35.44 0.12 4.63
CA ALA A 33 -35.04 1.31 5.37
C ALA A 33 -35.96 1.52 6.58
N SER A 34 -35.58 0.98 7.74
CA SER A 34 -36.29 1.28 8.99
C SER A 34 -35.82 2.64 9.56
N PRO A 35 -36.57 3.26 10.47
CA PRO A 35 -36.18 4.53 11.11
C PRO A 35 -34.84 4.47 11.86
N SER A 36 -34.42 3.29 12.34
CA SER A 36 -33.09 3.10 12.94
C SER A 36 -31.99 3.04 11.88
N THR A 37 -32.31 2.57 10.67
CA THR A 37 -31.36 2.50 9.55
C THR A 37 -31.09 3.87 8.95
N SER A 38 -32.05 4.80 8.93
CA SER A 38 -31.81 6.16 8.42
C SER A 38 -30.73 6.89 9.22
N THR A 39 -30.76 6.82 10.56
CA THR A 39 -29.71 7.41 11.41
C THR A 39 -28.33 6.78 11.18
N ILE A 40 -28.28 5.47 10.91
CA ILE A 40 -27.04 4.77 10.56
C ILE A 40 -26.50 5.27 9.21
N ILE A 41 -27.38 5.36 8.21
CA ILE A 41 -27.04 5.86 6.87
C ILE A 41 -26.52 7.30 6.95
N ASP A 42 -27.20 8.18 7.67
CA ASP A 42 -26.76 9.57 7.85
C ASP A 42 -25.35 9.64 8.43
N GLY A 43 -25.07 8.81 9.44
CA GLY A 43 -23.76 8.73 10.06
C GLY A 43 -22.67 8.23 9.11
N LEU A 44 -22.95 7.21 8.30
CA LEU A 44 -22.01 6.64 7.34
C LEU A 44 -21.78 7.57 6.14
N ILE A 45 -22.81 8.26 5.64
CA ILE A 45 -22.68 9.27 4.59
C ILE A 45 -21.82 10.43 5.08
N LYS A 46 -22.06 10.92 6.31
CA LYS A 46 -21.22 11.96 6.91
C LYS A 46 -19.77 11.51 7.02
N TYR A 47 -19.54 10.26 7.42
CA TYR A 47 -18.19 9.69 7.47
C TYR A 47 -17.54 9.59 6.08
N PHE A 48 -18.30 9.14 5.08
CA PHE A 48 -17.86 9.03 3.70
C PHE A 48 -17.34 10.36 3.17
N SER A 49 -18.09 11.43 3.36
CA SER A 49 -17.73 12.76 2.86
C SER A 49 -16.62 13.44 3.67
N SER A 50 -16.59 13.25 4.99
CA SER A 50 -15.67 13.97 5.88
C SER A 50 -14.37 13.24 6.16
N VAL A 51 -14.32 11.92 5.97
CA VAL A 51 -13.15 11.10 6.31
C VAL A 51 -12.69 10.28 5.12
N LEU A 52 -13.56 9.43 4.55
CA LEU A 52 -13.11 8.45 3.55
C LEU A 52 -12.65 9.12 2.25
N ILE A 53 -13.46 10.00 1.65
CA ILE A 53 -13.09 10.68 0.39
C ILE A 53 -11.83 11.55 0.56
N PRO A 54 -11.72 12.42 1.59
CA PRO A 54 -10.50 13.21 1.79
C PRO A 54 -9.25 12.36 2.00
N MET A 55 -9.38 11.19 2.63
CA MET A 55 -8.26 10.26 2.77
C MET A 55 -7.88 9.58 1.46
N THR A 56 -8.87 9.14 0.66
CA THR A 56 -8.61 8.48 -0.63
C THR A 56 -8.06 9.44 -1.69
N PHE A 57 -8.42 10.72 -1.63
CA PHE A 57 -8.08 11.75 -2.63
C PHE A 57 -7.41 12.97 -1.98
N PRO A 58 -6.21 12.81 -1.39
CA PRO A 58 -5.57 13.85 -0.61
C PRO A 58 -5.07 15.01 -1.49
N ALA A 59 -4.67 14.76 -2.74
CA ALA A 59 -4.24 15.79 -3.67
C ALA A 59 -5.40 16.72 -4.06
N GLU A 60 -6.58 16.16 -4.30
CA GLU A 60 -7.79 16.89 -4.64
C GLU A 60 -8.34 17.67 -3.45
N SER A 61 -8.13 17.19 -2.22
CA SER A 61 -8.50 17.91 -0.99
C SER A 61 -7.74 19.23 -0.81
N LYS A 62 -6.59 19.42 -1.47
CA LYS A 62 -5.78 20.65 -1.43
C LYS A 62 -6.40 21.81 -2.23
N GLN A 63 -7.40 21.56 -3.09
CA GLN A 63 -8.11 22.59 -3.87
C GLN A 63 -9.58 22.72 -3.41
N PRO A 64 -9.92 23.71 -2.56
CA PRO A 64 -11.20 23.75 -1.85
C PRO A 64 -12.46 23.95 -2.72
N GLN A 65 -12.32 24.55 -3.91
CA GLN A 65 -13.46 24.86 -4.79
C GLN A 65 -13.79 23.68 -5.71
N ASP A 66 -12.79 23.06 -6.33
CA ASP A 66 -12.98 21.88 -7.18
C ASP A 66 -13.32 20.63 -6.36
N SER A 67 -12.78 20.52 -5.14
CA SER A 67 -13.10 19.42 -4.22
C SER A 67 -14.57 19.39 -3.81
N LYS A 68 -15.22 20.52 -3.51
CA LYS A 68 -16.64 20.53 -3.10
C LYS A 68 -17.57 20.08 -4.22
N ASN A 69 -17.37 20.58 -5.44
CA ASN A 69 -18.18 20.20 -6.59
C ASN A 69 -17.96 18.73 -6.96
N ARG A 70 -16.70 18.27 -6.94
CA ARG A 70 -16.36 16.86 -7.25
C ARG A 70 -16.79 15.90 -6.14
N MET A 71 -16.70 16.29 -4.88
CA MET A 71 -17.25 15.56 -3.73
C MET A 71 -18.76 15.37 -3.89
N GLY A 72 -19.49 16.44 -4.25
CA GLY A 72 -20.92 16.36 -4.56
C GLY A 72 -21.22 15.39 -5.71
N LEU A 73 -20.40 15.36 -6.75
CA LEU A 73 -20.54 14.41 -7.87
C LEU A 73 -20.23 12.96 -7.46
N ILE A 74 -19.17 12.72 -6.69
CA ILE A 74 -18.81 11.38 -6.19
C ILE A 74 -19.92 10.84 -5.29
N ILE A 75 -20.42 11.68 -4.38
CA ILE A 75 -21.55 11.34 -3.51
C ILE A 75 -22.77 11.04 -4.36
N SER A 76 -23.16 11.93 -5.28
CA SER A 76 -24.32 11.76 -6.17
C SER A 76 -24.24 10.46 -6.97
N ALA A 77 -23.09 10.16 -7.56
CA ALA A 77 -22.86 8.91 -8.30
C ALA A 77 -22.94 7.69 -7.37
N THR A 78 -22.35 7.77 -6.18
CA THR A 78 -22.38 6.69 -5.18
C THR A 78 -23.80 6.39 -4.69
N ILE A 79 -24.64 7.42 -4.52
CA ILE A 79 -26.04 7.29 -4.08
C ILE A 79 -27.04 7.06 -5.22
N SER A 80 -26.59 6.98 -6.48
CA SER A 80 -27.52 6.81 -7.61
C SER A 80 -28.04 5.37 -7.74
N GLU A 81 -27.30 4.38 -7.26
CA GLU A 81 -27.62 2.96 -7.40
C GLU A 81 -27.49 2.24 -6.04
N ALA A 82 -28.49 1.42 -5.69
CA ALA A 82 -28.57 0.79 -4.37
C ALA A 82 -27.38 -0.14 -4.05
N GLY A 83 -26.93 -0.94 -5.02
CA GLY A 83 -25.83 -1.89 -4.82
C GLY A 83 -24.51 -1.20 -4.45
N PRO A 84 -23.96 -0.34 -5.34
CA PRO A 84 -22.77 0.46 -5.03
C PRO A 84 -22.92 1.26 -3.74
N PHE A 85 -24.07 1.90 -3.51
CA PHE A 85 -24.34 2.64 -2.28
C PHE A 85 -24.12 1.77 -1.03
N PHE A 86 -24.76 0.60 -0.94
CA PHE A 86 -24.57 -0.31 0.19
C PHE A 86 -23.13 -0.81 0.30
N GLY A 87 -22.45 -1.01 -0.83
CA GLY A 87 -21.04 -1.36 -0.88
C GLY A 87 -20.12 -0.30 -0.26
N TYR A 88 -20.29 0.98 -0.63
CA TYR A 88 -19.52 2.08 -0.06
C TYR A 88 -19.87 2.36 1.42
N MET A 89 -21.14 2.19 1.82
CA MET A 89 -21.53 2.31 3.24
C MET A 89 -20.92 1.18 4.08
N SER A 90 -20.87 -0.04 3.53
CA SER A 90 -20.13 -1.15 4.13
C SER A 90 -18.64 -0.82 4.26
N LEU A 91 -18.01 -0.25 3.24
CA LEU A 91 -16.62 0.17 3.29
C LEU A 91 -16.38 1.24 4.35
N CYS A 92 -17.27 2.23 4.48
CA CYS A 92 -17.21 3.25 5.52
C CYS A 92 -17.28 2.64 6.92
N ALA A 93 -18.21 1.71 7.14
CA ALA A 93 -18.34 1.00 8.42
C ALA A 93 -17.09 0.17 8.73
N ALA A 94 -16.57 -0.58 7.76
CA ALA A 94 -15.33 -1.34 7.89
C ALA A 94 -14.15 -0.43 8.26
N HIS A 95 -13.95 0.64 7.49
CA HIS A 95 -12.86 1.57 7.68
C HIS A 95 -12.94 2.28 9.05
N ARG A 96 -14.13 2.73 9.44
CA ARG A 96 -14.39 3.31 10.78
C ARG A 96 -14.05 2.33 11.89
N ALA A 97 -14.49 1.08 11.78
CA ALA A 97 -14.24 0.05 12.78
C ALA A 97 -12.75 -0.29 12.92
N ILE A 98 -12.02 -0.36 11.80
CA ILE A 98 -10.57 -0.53 11.78
C ILE A 98 -9.85 0.62 12.49
N LEU A 99 -10.19 1.87 12.18
CA LEU A 99 -9.58 3.03 12.85
C LEU A 99 -9.90 3.10 14.34
N GLN A 100 -11.05 2.57 14.76
CA GLN A 100 -11.46 2.48 16.16
C GLN A 100 -10.94 1.23 16.89
N GLY A 101 -10.17 0.36 16.23
CA GLY A 101 -9.67 -0.88 16.82
C GLY A 101 -10.76 -1.91 17.13
N LYS A 102 -11.94 -1.81 16.51
CA LYS A 102 -13.09 -2.70 16.72
C LYS A 102 -12.98 -3.99 15.88
N HIS A 103 -11.87 -4.71 16.01
CA HIS A 103 -11.64 -5.96 15.27
C HIS A 103 -10.87 -6.99 16.08
N SER A 104 -11.11 -8.27 15.78
CA SER A 104 -10.54 -9.41 16.51
C SER A 104 -9.00 -9.48 16.49
N ASP A 105 -8.33 -8.89 15.50
CA ASP A 105 -6.85 -8.96 15.42
C ASP A 105 -6.14 -8.25 16.59
N LEU A 106 -6.85 -7.41 17.35
CA LEU A 106 -6.33 -6.82 18.60
C LEU A 106 -6.65 -7.66 19.84
N ALA A 107 -7.64 -8.55 19.75
CA ALA A 107 -8.08 -9.44 20.81
C ALA A 107 -7.30 -10.76 20.75
N VAL A 108 -6.66 -11.16 21.85
CA VAL A 108 -6.01 -12.46 21.98
C VAL A 108 -7.09 -13.53 22.15
N THR A 109 -7.74 -13.96 21.06
CA THR A 109 -8.69 -15.08 21.12
C THR A 109 -7.97 -16.40 20.86
N PRO A 110 -8.00 -17.38 21.79
CA PRO A 110 -7.16 -18.58 21.70
C PRO A 110 -7.54 -19.59 20.61
N ARG A 111 -8.66 -19.43 19.91
CA ARG A 111 -9.16 -20.41 18.93
C ARG A 111 -10.09 -19.75 17.91
N GLY A 112 -9.72 -19.80 16.64
CA GLY A 112 -10.60 -19.51 15.50
C GLY A 112 -9.92 -18.60 14.47
N ASN A 113 -9.86 -19.05 13.21
CA ASN A 113 -9.49 -18.22 12.05
C ASN A 113 -10.57 -17.19 11.68
N ASP A 114 -11.64 -17.10 12.46
CA ASP A 114 -12.76 -16.21 12.17
C ASP A 114 -12.39 -14.78 12.57
N ARG A 115 -11.94 -14.00 11.58
CA ARG A 115 -11.75 -12.56 11.76
C ARG A 115 -13.11 -11.91 11.95
N VAL A 116 -13.36 -11.39 13.15
CA VAL A 116 -14.62 -10.73 13.50
C VAL A 116 -14.39 -9.23 13.56
N LEU A 117 -15.17 -8.49 12.79
CA LEU A 117 -15.28 -7.04 12.89
C LEU A 117 -16.43 -6.73 13.85
N TYR A 118 -16.19 -5.99 14.93
CA TYR A 118 -17.24 -5.64 15.90
C TYR A 118 -18.02 -4.39 15.45
N GLU A 119 -18.62 -4.47 14.26
CA GLU A 119 -19.36 -3.37 13.64
C GLU A 119 -20.63 -3.91 12.94
N PRO A 120 -21.82 -3.83 13.57
CA PRO A 120 -23.05 -4.34 13.00
C PRO A 120 -23.44 -3.62 11.70
N ASP A 121 -23.12 -2.34 11.58
CA ASP A 121 -23.39 -1.53 10.39
C ASP A 121 -22.70 -2.12 9.15
N TYR A 122 -21.49 -2.64 9.31
CA TYR A 122 -20.73 -3.31 8.25
C TYR A 122 -21.49 -4.52 7.72
N TYR A 123 -21.88 -5.45 8.59
CA TYR A 123 -22.57 -6.67 8.16
C TYR A 123 -23.93 -6.38 7.55
N MET A 124 -24.67 -5.41 8.11
CA MET A 124 -25.97 -4.99 7.57
C MET A 124 -25.83 -4.43 6.15
N MET A 125 -24.89 -3.51 5.91
CA MET A 125 -24.69 -2.89 4.60
C MET A 125 -24.10 -3.89 3.60
N LYS A 126 -23.14 -4.72 4.02
CA LYS A 126 -22.58 -5.79 3.20
C LYS A 126 -23.65 -6.79 2.75
N ALA A 127 -24.53 -7.23 3.65
CA ALA A 127 -25.61 -8.16 3.30
C ALA A 127 -26.56 -7.58 2.25
N ARG A 128 -26.91 -6.30 2.34
CA ARG A 128 -27.73 -5.60 1.34
C ARG A 128 -27.01 -5.46 0.00
N CYS A 129 -25.72 -5.13 0.02
CA CYS A 129 -24.89 -5.06 -1.17
C CYS A 129 -24.83 -6.42 -1.91
N ILE A 130 -24.61 -7.51 -1.17
CA ILE A 130 -24.62 -8.88 -1.71
C ILE A 130 -25.99 -9.25 -2.27
N ALA A 131 -27.09 -8.86 -1.60
CA ALA A 131 -28.44 -9.11 -2.11
C ALA A 131 -28.68 -8.42 -3.46
N GLU A 132 -28.25 -7.17 -3.62
CA GLU A 132 -28.32 -6.46 -4.90
C GLU A 132 -27.46 -7.12 -5.98
N MET A 133 -26.25 -7.58 -5.62
CA MET A 133 -25.41 -8.30 -6.56
C MET A 133 -26.05 -9.60 -7.01
N ASN A 134 -26.57 -10.39 -6.07
CA ASN A 134 -27.26 -11.65 -6.36
C ASN A 134 -28.47 -11.43 -7.28
N ARG A 135 -29.20 -10.33 -7.10
CA ARG A 135 -30.30 -9.95 -8.01
C ARG A 135 -29.78 -9.62 -9.41
N LYS A 136 -28.70 -8.83 -9.54
CA LYS A 136 -28.08 -8.53 -10.83
C LYS A 136 -27.53 -9.79 -11.51
N MET A 137 -27.03 -10.75 -10.74
CA MET A 137 -26.51 -12.02 -11.25
C MET A 137 -27.59 -12.95 -11.84
N GLN A 138 -28.87 -12.72 -11.55
CA GLN A 138 -29.97 -13.49 -12.15
C GLN A 138 -30.23 -13.10 -13.61
N ASP A 139 -29.76 -11.93 -14.05
CA ASP A 139 -29.89 -11.43 -15.41
C ASP A 139 -28.51 -11.13 -16.02
N PRO A 140 -28.08 -11.87 -17.06
CA PRO A 140 -26.80 -11.63 -17.74
C PRO A 140 -26.60 -10.18 -18.22
N ALA A 141 -27.68 -9.46 -18.58
CA ALA A 141 -27.59 -8.07 -18.99
C ALA A 141 -27.24 -7.13 -17.82
N LEU A 142 -27.73 -7.45 -16.61
CA LEU A 142 -27.45 -6.66 -15.41
C LEU A 142 -26.11 -7.03 -14.76
N ALA A 143 -25.68 -8.28 -14.89
CA ALA A 143 -24.42 -8.79 -14.34
C ALA A 143 -23.16 -8.11 -14.92
N LEU A 144 -23.26 -7.50 -16.11
CA LEU A 144 -22.17 -6.82 -16.81
C LEU A 144 -22.29 -5.28 -16.80
N THR A 145 -23.17 -4.74 -15.95
CA THR A 145 -23.32 -3.29 -15.79
C THR A 145 -22.20 -2.68 -14.96
N ASP A 146 -21.87 -1.41 -15.17
CA ASP A 146 -20.87 -0.68 -14.36
C ASP A 146 -21.21 -0.75 -12.86
N SER A 147 -22.50 -0.64 -12.51
CA SER A 147 -23.01 -0.81 -11.15
C SER A 147 -22.70 -2.20 -10.55
N ALA A 148 -22.72 -3.27 -11.35
CA ALA A 148 -22.31 -4.60 -10.87
C ALA A 148 -20.80 -4.67 -10.59
N PHE A 149 -19.98 -4.03 -11.43
CA PHE A 149 -18.54 -3.93 -11.19
C PHE A 149 -18.23 -3.06 -9.96
N ASP A 150 -18.96 -1.97 -9.73
CA ASP A 150 -18.80 -1.13 -8.53
C ASP A 150 -19.16 -1.91 -7.24
N ILE A 151 -20.14 -2.81 -7.29
CA ILE A 151 -20.43 -3.72 -6.17
C ILE A 151 -19.23 -4.65 -5.92
N VAL A 152 -18.65 -5.24 -6.97
CA VAL A 152 -17.45 -6.09 -6.84
C VAL A 152 -16.28 -5.30 -6.24
N VAL A 153 -16.00 -4.11 -6.77
CA VAL A 153 -14.92 -3.24 -6.28
C VAL A 153 -15.12 -2.90 -4.80
N SER A 154 -16.33 -2.49 -4.42
CA SER A 154 -16.62 -2.11 -3.03
C SER A 154 -16.58 -3.30 -2.06
N LEU A 155 -17.07 -4.49 -2.44
CA LEU A 155 -16.96 -5.71 -1.63
C LEU A 155 -15.51 -6.18 -1.48
N THR A 156 -14.73 -6.16 -2.55
CA THR A 156 -13.29 -6.47 -2.48
C THR A 156 -12.56 -5.45 -1.61
N SER A 157 -12.85 -4.16 -1.75
CA SER A 157 -12.27 -3.10 -0.92
C SER A 157 -12.59 -3.30 0.56
N CYS A 158 -13.82 -3.72 0.88
CA CYS A 158 -14.21 -4.09 2.24
C CYS A 158 -13.36 -5.24 2.77
N ALA A 159 -13.23 -6.31 1.99
CA ALA A 159 -12.45 -7.49 2.35
C ALA A 159 -10.98 -7.14 2.58
N LEU A 160 -10.37 -6.34 1.70
CA LEU A 160 -9.00 -5.83 1.87
C LEU A 160 -8.84 -4.94 3.12
N THR A 161 -9.83 -4.10 3.40
CA THR A 161 -9.82 -3.20 4.56
C THR A 161 -9.82 -3.97 5.88
N ILE A 162 -10.57 -5.08 5.97
CA ILE A 162 -10.60 -5.92 7.18
C ILE A 162 -9.51 -7.00 7.18
N GLY A 163 -8.96 -7.33 6.00
CA GLY A 163 -7.94 -8.34 5.79
C GLY A 163 -8.48 -9.74 5.48
N ASP A 164 -9.72 -9.85 5.02
CA ASP A 164 -10.30 -11.11 4.56
C ASP A 164 -9.86 -11.40 3.11
N PHE A 165 -8.61 -11.85 2.94
CA PHE A 165 -8.05 -12.12 1.62
C PHE A 165 -8.65 -13.35 0.94
N ASP A 166 -9.22 -14.28 1.71
CA ASP A 166 -9.93 -15.43 1.16
C ASP A 166 -11.21 -14.98 0.47
N GLU A 167 -11.98 -14.07 1.11
CA GLU A 167 -13.13 -13.44 0.49
C GLU A 167 -12.73 -12.60 -0.74
N ALA A 168 -11.70 -11.75 -0.61
CA ALA A 168 -11.20 -10.95 -1.74
C ALA A 168 -10.81 -11.84 -2.94
N GLY A 169 -10.07 -12.93 -2.69
CA GLY A 169 -9.71 -13.90 -3.72
C GLY A 169 -10.89 -14.67 -4.29
N CYS A 170 -11.92 -14.97 -3.49
CA CYS A 170 -13.17 -15.56 -3.99
C CYS A 170 -13.91 -14.61 -4.93
N ILE A 171 -14.01 -13.33 -4.57
CA ILE A 171 -14.66 -12.30 -5.39
C ILE A 171 -13.89 -12.11 -6.71
N SER A 172 -12.56 -11.95 -6.69
CA SER A 172 -11.75 -11.80 -7.90
C SER A 172 -11.80 -13.02 -8.81
N ARG A 173 -11.82 -14.24 -8.26
CA ARG A 173 -12.02 -15.46 -9.07
C ARG A 173 -13.43 -15.54 -9.65
N GLY A 174 -14.43 -15.06 -8.93
CA GLY A 174 -15.81 -14.96 -9.39
C GLY A 174 -15.93 -14.02 -10.58
N SER A 175 -15.40 -12.80 -10.46
CA SER A 175 -15.43 -11.80 -11.53
C SER A 175 -14.66 -12.26 -12.76
N ARG A 176 -13.55 -12.99 -12.60
CA ARG A 176 -12.82 -13.60 -13.72
C ARG A 176 -13.64 -14.60 -14.53
N LYS A 177 -14.55 -15.35 -13.89
CA LYS A 177 -15.43 -16.29 -14.61
C LYS A 177 -16.41 -15.53 -15.51
N TRP A 178 -16.82 -14.32 -15.12
CA TRP A 178 -17.69 -13.46 -15.93
C TRP A 178 -16.93 -12.89 -17.14
N SER A 179 -15.64 -12.66 -17.00
CA SER A 179 -14.78 -12.06 -18.03
C SER A 179 -14.20 -13.08 -19.03
N THR A 180 -14.77 -14.29 -19.15
CA THR A 180 -14.29 -15.32 -20.10
C THR A 180 -14.59 -14.99 -21.58
N CYS A 181 -15.40 -13.95 -21.85
CA CYS A 181 -15.39 -13.27 -23.14
C CYS A 181 -14.25 -12.25 -23.18
N ALA A 182 -13.32 -12.36 -24.13
CA ALA A 182 -12.21 -11.40 -24.31
C ALA A 182 -12.66 -9.92 -24.35
N GLU A 183 -13.87 -9.66 -24.84
CA GLU A 183 -14.53 -8.35 -24.84
C GLU A 183 -14.82 -7.82 -23.42
N ALA A 184 -15.18 -8.69 -22.47
CA ALA A 184 -15.49 -8.34 -21.08
C ALA A 184 -14.22 -8.05 -20.26
N LEU A 185 -13.08 -8.66 -20.60
CA LEU A 185 -11.79 -8.35 -19.97
C LEU A 185 -11.30 -6.92 -20.31
N ARG A 186 -11.59 -6.45 -21.54
CA ARG A 186 -11.35 -5.04 -21.94
C ARG A 186 -12.30 -4.07 -21.23
N ARG A 187 -13.52 -4.50 -20.92
CA ARG A 187 -14.54 -3.69 -20.22
C ARG A 187 -14.39 -3.68 -18.70
N LEU A 188 -13.48 -4.47 -18.14
CA LEU A 188 -13.26 -4.46 -16.68
C LEU A 188 -12.79 -3.06 -16.25
N PRO A 189 -13.51 -2.38 -15.35
CA PRO A 189 -13.09 -1.07 -14.88
C PRO A 189 -11.69 -1.12 -14.25
N SER A 190 -10.91 -0.03 -14.40
CA SER A 190 -9.55 0.08 -13.84
C SER A 190 -9.51 -0.27 -12.34
N LYS A 191 -10.51 0.20 -11.59
CA LYS A 191 -10.66 -0.07 -10.15
C LYS A 191 -10.79 -1.55 -9.80
N ALA A 192 -11.38 -2.37 -10.68
CA ALA A 192 -11.49 -3.81 -10.45
C ALA A 192 -10.13 -4.50 -10.59
N LYS A 193 -9.29 -4.03 -11.53
CA LYS A 193 -7.91 -4.51 -11.69
C LYS A 193 -7.03 -4.07 -10.52
N GLU A 194 -7.20 -2.84 -10.06
CA GLU A 194 -6.51 -2.32 -8.88
C GLU A 194 -6.84 -3.15 -7.62
N CYS A 195 -8.12 -3.47 -7.40
CA CYS A 195 -8.52 -4.35 -6.29
C CYS A 195 -7.88 -5.74 -6.37
N ASP A 196 -7.74 -6.30 -7.58
CA ASP A 196 -7.09 -7.59 -7.79
C ASP A 196 -5.58 -7.53 -7.48
N ILE A 197 -4.90 -6.49 -7.96
CA ILE A 197 -3.49 -6.25 -7.65
C ILE A 197 -3.29 -6.11 -6.15
N MET A 198 -4.15 -5.38 -5.44
CA MET A 198 -4.03 -5.18 -4.00
C MET A 198 -4.30 -6.44 -3.19
N ALA A 199 -5.27 -7.26 -3.62
CA ALA A 199 -5.49 -8.59 -3.06
C ALA A 199 -4.26 -9.49 -3.27
N ALA A 200 -3.69 -9.46 -4.48
CA ALA A 200 -2.48 -10.19 -4.82
C ALA A 200 -1.26 -9.70 -4.02
N SER A 201 -1.12 -8.40 -3.78
CA SER A 201 -0.11 -7.80 -2.89
C SER A 201 -0.25 -8.29 -1.45
N GLY A 202 -1.46 -8.29 -0.90
CA GLY A 202 -1.69 -8.85 0.44
C GLY A 202 -1.43 -10.35 0.53
N LEU A 203 -1.67 -11.11 -0.54
CA LEU A 203 -1.39 -12.54 -0.57
C LEU A 203 0.05 -12.88 -1.01
N MET A 204 0.82 -11.91 -1.48
CA MET A 204 2.10 -12.11 -2.17
C MET A 204 2.00 -13.08 -3.36
N THR A 205 0.86 -13.10 -4.04
CA THR A 205 0.57 -13.98 -5.18
C THR A 205 0.54 -13.25 -6.52
N ARG A 206 0.48 -13.98 -7.63
CA ARG A 206 0.24 -13.40 -8.95
C ARG A 206 -1.19 -12.82 -9.04
N PRO A 207 -1.38 -11.63 -9.63
CA PRO A 207 -2.72 -11.13 -9.97
C PRO A 207 -3.50 -12.10 -10.86
N PHE A 208 -4.82 -12.11 -10.74
CA PHE A 208 -5.68 -12.93 -11.59
C PHE A 208 -5.86 -12.32 -12.98
N PHE A 209 -5.89 -10.99 -13.07
CA PHE A 209 -6.00 -10.26 -14.32
C PHE A 209 -4.61 -9.83 -14.82
N PRO A 210 -4.23 -10.17 -16.06
CA PRO A 210 -3.00 -9.68 -16.63
C PRO A 210 -3.10 -8.19 -16.93
N LEU A 211 -1.95 -7.53 -17.08
CA LEU A 211 -1.86 -6.22 -17.71
C LEU A 211 -2.54 -6.28 -19.10
N THR A 212 -3.39 -5.30 -19.37
CA THR A 212 -4.13 -5.21 -20.66
C THR A 212 -3.42 -4.34 -21.69
N TRP A 213 -2.21 -3.90 -21.37
CA TRP A 213 -1.34 -3.09 -22.22
C TRP A 213 0.10 -3.61 -22.10
N ASP A 214 0.90 -3.33 -23.11
CA ASP A 214 2.33 -3.65 -23.09
C ASP A 214 3.09 -2.50 -22.40
N PRO A 215 4.01 -2.79 -21.46
CA PRO A 215 4.79 -1.76 -20.79
C PRO A 215 5.50 -0.84 -21.79
N GLN A 216 5.25 0.47 -21.68
CA GLN A 216 5.86 1.48 -22.57
C GLN A 216 6.86 2.33 -21.80
N PRO A 217 7.99 2.76 -22.38
CA PRO A 217 8.87 3.73 -21.72
C PRO A 217 8.15 5.07 -21.51
N ILE A 218 8.63 5.86 -20.54
CA ILE A 218 8.13 7.22 -20.33
C ILE A 218 8.45 8.06 -21.58
N PRO A 219 7.50 8.81 -22.15
CA PRO A 219 7.75 9.69 -23.30
C PRO A 219 8.89 10.67 -23.01
N PRO A 220 9.78 10.97 -23.98
CA PRO A 220 10.94 11.84 -23.76
C PRO A 220 10.58 13.20 -23.16
N GLU A 221 9.48 13.81 -23.62
CA GLU A 221 9.02 15.12 -23.15
C GLU A 221 8.64 15.08 -21.66
N THR A 222 8.03 13.98 -21.23
CA THR A 222 7.69 13.74 -19.83
C THR A 222 8.93 13.40 -19.01
N ALA A 223 9.83 12.58 -19.57
CA ALA A 223 11.06 12.16 -18.92
C ALA A 223 11.99 13.35 -18.62
N GLU A 224 12.17 14.27 -19.58
CA GLU A 224 12.99 15.48 -19.42
C GLU A 224 12.50 16.38 -18.28
N ARG A 225 11.19 16.40 -18.04
CA ARG A 225 10.57 17.22 -17.00
C ARG A 225 10.58 16.55 -15.63
N ILE A 226 10.37 15.24 -15.58
CA ILE A 226 10.13 14.51 -14.31
C ILE A 226 11.40 13.87 -13.77
N ILE A 227 12.22 13.29 -14.64
CA ILE A 227 13.43 12.60 -14.21
C ILE A 227 14.51 13.65 -13.92
N PRO A 228 15.14 13.63 -12.73
CA PRO A 228 16.20 14.58 -12.41
C PRO A 228 17.35 14.49 -13.42
N GLN A 229 17.90 15.65 -13.77
CA GLN A 229 19.10 15.72 -14.62
C GLN A 229 20.31 15.14 -13.86
N PRO A 230 21.33 14.57 -14.55
CA PRO A 230 22.52 13.99 -13.91
C PRO A 230 23.31 14.95 -13.00
N THR A 231 23.12 16.26 -13.16
CA THR A 231 23.72 17.31 -12.33
C THR A 231 22.95 17.56 -11.03
N SER A 232 21.72 17.07 -10.92
CA SER A 232 20.88 17.23 -9.73
C SER A 232 21.32 16.28 -8.62
N PRO A 233 21.34 16.73 -7.34
CA PRO A 233 21.53 15.85 -6.19
C PRO A 233 20.50 14.71 -6.12
N LEU A 234 19.30 14.90 -6.68
CA LEU A 234 18.24 13.87 -6.72
C LEU A 234 18.51 12.76 -7.74
N TYR A 235 19.48 12.92 -8.64
CA TYR A 235 19.77 11.90 -9.65
C TYR A 235 20.29 10.61 -9.02
N SER A 236 21.06 10.68 -7.92
CA SER A 236 21.53 9.49 -7.21
C SER A 236 20.44 8.79 -6.41
N THR A 237 19.24 9.39 -6.27
CA THR A 237 18.16 8.81 -5.48
C THR A 237 17.80 7.41 -5.97
N GLY A 238 17.73 6.42 -5.07
CA GLY A 238 17.39 5.04 -5.40
C GLY A 238 18.47 4.24 -6.13
N MET A 239 19.61 4.85 -6.50
CA MET A 239 20.62 4.18 -7.33
C MET A 239 21.37 3.07 -6.58
N ALA A 240 21.58 3.18 -5.27
CA ALA A 240 22.23 2.13 -4.49
C ALA A 240 21.34 0.87 -4.44
N LEU A 241 20.03 1.04 -4.31
CA LEU A 241 19.06 -0.06 -4.39
C LEU A 241 19.06 -0.70 -5.78
N CYS A 242 18.95 0.12 -6.82
CA CYS A 242 18.72 -0.38 -8.17
C CYS A 242 19.98 -0.92 -8.86
N THR A 243 21.18 -0.61 -8.34
CA THR A 243 22.45 -1.16 -8.86
C THR A 243 23.03 -2.28 -7.99
N ASN A 244 22.39 -2.62 -6.86
CA ASN A 244 22.87 -3.64 -5.93
C ASN A 244 23.06 -5.01 -6.61
N GLU A 245 24.32 -5.43 -6.78
CA GLU A 245 24.68 -6.66 -7.50
C GLU A 245 24.23 -7.95 -6.79
N ALA A 246 23.86 -7.87 -5.50
CA ALA A 246 23.27 -8.99 -4.78
C ALA A 246 21.81 -9.27 -5.20
N LEU A 247 21.18 -8.36 -5.96
CA LEU A 247 19.85 -8.53 -6.51
C LEU A 247 19.91 -8.96 -7.98
N SER A 248 19.04 -9.88 -8.38
CA SER A 248 18.94 -10.30 -9.77
C SER A 248 18.65 -9.12 -10.71
N LEU A 249 19.09 -9.27 -11.96
CA LEU A 249 18.84 -8.27 -13.00
C LEU A 249 17.34 -7.96 -13.19
N PRO A 250 16.42 -8.95 -13.26
CA PRO A 250 14.99 -8.65 -13.41
C PRO A 250 14.42 -7.85 -12.23
N LEU A 251 14.84 -8.14 -10.99
CA LEU A 251 14.38 -7.36 -9.84
C LEU A 251 14.93 -5.93 -9.88
N ARG A 252 16.21 -5.75 -10.23
CA ARG A 252 16.80 -4.41 -10.41
C ARG A 252 16.07 -3.59 -11.46
N GLN A 253 15.62 -4.20 -12.56
CA GLN A 253 14.82 -3.52 -13.58
C GLN A 253 13.45 -3.05 -13.05
N ALA A 254 12.75 -3.89 -12.27
CA ALA A 254 11.50 -3.48 -11.62
C ALA A 254 11.73 -2.34 -10.62
N LEU A 255 12.81 -2.39 -9.84
CA LEU A 255 13.17 -1.33 -8.90
C LEU A 255 13.53 -0.01 -9.60
N MET A 256 14.12 -0.05 -10.79
CA MET A 256 14.34 1.15 -11.61
C MET A 256 13.02 1.82 -12.03
N GLY A 257 12.01 1.03 -12.42
CA GLY A 257 10.70 1.61 -12.72
C GLY A 257 10.01 2.22 -11.50
N LEU A 258 10.19 1.65 -10.30
CA LEU A 258 9.74 2.29 -9.05
C LEU A 258 10.46 3.60 -8.76
N ARG A 259 11.76 3.66 -9.05
CA ARG A 259 12.54 4.90 -8.93
C ARG A 259 11.98 5.99 -9.85
N GLU A 260 11.55 5.65 -11.05
CA GLU A 260 10.89 6.61 -11.95
C GLU A 260 9.57 7.13 -11.35
N ILE A 261 8.72 6.23 -10.82
CA ILE A 261 7.46 6.57 -10.14
C ILE A 261 7.68 7.51 -8.94
N LEU A 262 8.76 7.32 -8.18
CA LEU A 262 9.10 8.19 -7.05
C LEU A 262 9.30 9.65 -7.48
N PHE A 263 9.86 9.91 -8.67
CA PHE A 263 10.03 11.27 -9.17
C PHE A 263 8.73 11.90 -9.66
N PHE A 264 7.78 11.09 -10.14
CA PHE A 264 6.42 11.57 -10.38
C PHE A 264 5.78 12.10 -9.10
N GLU A 265 5.90 11.38 -7.97
CA GLU A 265 5.40 11.84 -6.67
C GLU A 265 6.10 13.14 -6.24
N HIS A 266 7.41 13.22 -6.40
CA HIS A 266 8.18 14.42 -6.08
C HIS A 266 7.71 15.64 -6.87
N CYS A 267 7.62 15.51 -8.20
CA CYS A 267 7.13 16.59 -9.06
C CYS A 267 5.70 16.99 -8.72
N SER A 268 4.81 16.02 -8.46
CA SER A 268 3.42 16.29 -8.07
C SER A 268 3.32 17.06 -6.74
N THR A 269 4.23 16.78 -5.80
CA THR A 269 4.24 17.47 -4.50
C THR A 269 4.75 18.91 -4.59
N GLN A 270 5.73 19.16 -5.47
CA GLN A 270 6.30 20.49 -5.67
C GLN A 270 5.34 21.42 -6.43
N ASP A 271 4.60 20.90 -7.42
CA ASP A 271 3.64 21.68 -8.19
C ASP A 271 2.39 20.84 -8.56
N PRO A 272 1.40 20.76 -7.65
CA PRO A 272 0.19 19.97 -7.88
C PRO A 272 -0.66 20.47 -9.06
N THR A 273 -0.52 21.74 -9.44
CA THR A 273 -1.31 22.37 -10.51
C THR A 273 -0.76 22.11 -11.91
N ASN A 274 0.46 21.60 -12.01
CA ASN A 274 1.22 21.50 -13.25
C ASN A 274 1.40 20.07 -13.74
N PHE A 275 0.76 19.12 -13.06
CA PHE A 275 0.74 17.74 -13.51
C PHE A 275 -0.38 17.52 -14.51
N SER A 276 -0.03 17.39 -15.79
CA SER A 276 -1.02 17.28 -16.86
C SER A 276 -1.85 15.99 -16.75
N ALA A 277 -3.01 15.95 -17.40
CA ALA A 277 -3.83 14.73 -17.44
C ALA A 277 -3.08 13.53 -18.02
N VAL A 278 -2.25 13.76 -19.04
CA VAL A 278 -1.42 12.73 -19.68
C VAL A 278 -0.40 12.15 -18.70
N GLU A 279 0.25 13.01 -17.91
CA GLU A 279 1.28 12.56 -16.98
C GLU A 279 0.69 11.83 -15.78
N ASN A 280 -0.51 12.24 -15.34
CA ASN A 280 -1.31 11.46 -14.40
C ASN A 280 -1.60 10.05 -14.93
N GLU A 281 -2.03 9.92 -16.18
CA GLU A 281 -2.26 8.61 -16.80
C GLU A 281 -0.96 7.80 -16.84
N ILE A 282 0.17 8.39 -17.26
CA ILE A 282 1.48 7.72 -17.29
C ILE A 282 1.86 7.22 -15.88
N PHE A 283 1.71 8.05 -14.85
CA PHE A 283 1.98 7.66 -13.46
C PHE A 283 1.14 6.46 -13.00
N LEU A 284 -0.18 6.47 -13.29
CA LEU A 284 -1.08 5.37 -12.97
C LEU A 284 -0.67 4.08 -13.72
N PHE A 285 -0.42 4.16 -15.04
CA PHE A 285 -0.02 3.02 -15.85
C PHE A 285 1.31 2.43 -15.38
N LYS A 286 2.32 3.28 -15.14
CA LYS A 286 3.62 2.86 -14.65
C LYS A 286 3.55 2.18 -13.30
N SER A 287 2.70 2.66 -12.43
CA SER A 287 2.55 2.06 -11.12
C SER A 287 1.93 0.68 -11.18
N HIS A 288 0.86 0.51 -11.94
CA HIS A 288 0.29 -0.81 -12.17
C HIS A 288 1.26 -1.78 -12.86
N GLU A 289 2.08 -1.29 -13.81
CA GLU A 289 3.16 -2.09 -14.40
C GLU A 289 4.11 -2.59 -13.31
N MET A 290 4.57 -1.72 -12.42
CA MET A 290 5.53 -2.09 -11.38
C MET A 290 4.92 -3.01 -10.31
N GLU A 291 3.69 -2.78 -9.89
CA GLU A 291 2.98 -3.70 -8.97
C GLU A 291 2.90 -5.10 -9.59
N HIS A 292 2.51 -5.19 -10.86
CA HIS A 292 2.39 -6.46 -11.56
C HIS A 292 3.76 -7.15 -11.72
N GLU A 293 4.78 -6.40 -12.11
CA GLU A 293 6.15 -6.90 -12.28
C GLU A 293 6.72 -7.46 -10.96
N LEU A 294 6.53 -6.75 -9.84
CA LEU A 294 6.95 -7.21 -8.51
C LEU A 294 6.19 -8.48 -8.08
N LEU A 295 4.89 -8.57 -8.35
CA LEU A 295 4.09 -9.72 -7.96
C LEU A 295 4.35 -10.96 -8.84
N GLU A 296 4.61 -10.76 -10.12
CA GLU A 296 4.88 -11.84 -11.09
C GLU A 296 6.32 -12.35 -11.03
N TYR A 297 7.26 -11.53 -10.55
CA TYR A 297 8.69 -11.85 -10.48
C TYR A 297 9.04 -13.26 -9.95
N PRO A 298 8.54 -13.73 -8.80
CA PRO A 298 8.93 -15.04 -8.26
C PRO A 298 8.51 -16.22 -9.16
N TYR A 299 7.39 -16.04 -9.88
CA TYR A 299 6.84 -17.06 -10.77
C TYR A 299 7.67 -17.19 -12.04
N ARG A 300 8.21 -16.08 -12.58
CA ARG A 300 9.12 -16.12 -13.73
C ARG A 300 10.42 -16.85 -13.41
N LEU A 301 11.01 -16.59 -12.24
CA LEU A 301 12.21 -17.29 -11.79
C LEU A 301 12.00 -18.80 -11.69
N THR A 302 10.86 -19.21 -11.12
CA THR A 302 10.52 -20.64 -10.99
C THR A 302 10.34 -21.30 -12.36
N GLN A 303 9.75 -20.60 -13.33
CA GLN A 303 9.59 -21.10 -14.70
C GLN A 303 10.94 -21.24 -15.42
N ILE A 304 11.84 -20.27 -15.28
CA ILE A 304 13.18 -20.33 -15.85
C ILE A 304 13.93 -21.54 -15.28
N ALA A 305 13.97 -21.69 -13.96
CA ALA A 305 14.62 -22.82 -13.29
C ALA A 305 14.03 -24.18 -13.71
N ALA A 306 12.70 -24.28 -13.87
CA ALA A 306 12.04 -25.49 -14.35
C ALA A 306 12.37 -25.80 -15.83
N SER A 307 12.51 -24.78 -16.67
CA SER A 307 12.87 -24.92 -18.08
C SER A 307 14.32 -25.36 -18.29
N GLU A 308 15.25 -24.87 -17.46
CA GLU A 308 16.67 -25.28 -17.45
C GLU A 308 16.85 -26.72 -16.96
N THR A 309 16.08 -27.14 -15.97
CA THR A 309 16.12 -28.52 -15.46
C THR A 309 15.56 -29.50 -16.49
N SER A 310 14.52 -29.10 -17.22
CA SER A 310 13.90 -29.92 -18.27
C SER A 310 14.82 -30.07 -19.50
N SER A 311 15.53 -29.02 -19.90
CA SER A 311 16.49 -29.06 -21.02
C SER A 311 17.76 -29.86 -20.69
N ALA A 312 18.19 -29.91 -19.43
CA ALA A 312 19.28 -30.78 -18.98
C ALA A 312 18.91 -32.28 -19.06
N SER A 313 17.66 -32.64 -18.73
CA SER A 313 17.15 -34.01 -18.77
C SER A 313 16.85 -34.55 -20.19
N ALA A 314 16.61 -33.66 -21.16
CA ALA A 314 16.31 -34.04 -22.55
C ALA A 314 17.53 -34.52 -23.36
N SER A 315 18.75 -34.44 -22.78
CA SER A 315 19.97 -34.95 -23.41
C SER A 315 20.15 -36.48 -23.32
N SER A 316 19.20 -37.21 -22.71
CA SER A 316 19.34 -38.66 -22.52
C SER A 316 18.03 -39.48 -22.61
N SER A 317 17.19 -39.28 -23.64
CA SER A 317 16.31 -40.37 -24.11
C SER A 317 15.61 -40.04 -25.42
N SER A 318 16.01 -40.71 -26.50
CA SER A 318 15.21 -40.85 -27.72
C SER A 318 14.10 -41.90 -27.48
N SER A 319 12.87 -41.46 -27.26
CA SER A 319 11.69 -42.31 -27.45
C SER A 319 10.45 -41.46 -27.72
N SER A 320 9.88 -41.67 -28.90
CA SER A 320 8.74 -40.98 -29.47
C SER A 320 7.42 -41.39 -28.79
N ARG A 321 6.76 -40.47 -28.09
CA ARG A 321 5.30 -40.52 -27.88
C ARG A 321 4.72 -39.11 -27.69
N PRO A 322 3.61 -38.74 -28.35
CA PRO A 322 3.00 -37.42 -28.17
C PRO A 322 2.32 -37.29 -26.78
N PRO A 323 2.33 -36.10 -26.16
CA PRO A 323 1.72 -35.89 -24.86
C PRO A 323 0.18 -35.81 -24.94
N PRO A 324 -0.55 -36.30 -23.92
CA PRO A 324 -2.00 -36.11 -23.83
C PRO A 324 -2.36 -34.68 -23.40
N PRO A 325 -3.60 -34.22 -23.64
CA PRO A 325 -4.03 -32.85 -23.34
C PRO A 325 -4.07 -32.57 -21.83
N PRO A 326 -3.86 -31.31 -21.39
CA PRO A 326 -3.76 -31.00 -19.96
C PRO A 326 -5.15 -31.05 -19.31
N ALA A 327 -5.38 -32.09 -18.51
CA ALA A 327 -6.48 -32.15 -17.55
C ALA A 327 -6.09 -31.40 -16.27
N SER A 328 -7.01 -30.52 -15.82
CA SER A 328 -7.14 -29.97 -14.46
C SER A 328 -5.87 -29.45 -13.75
N LEU A 329 -5.81 -28.12 -13.61
CA LEU A 329 -4.92 -27.40 -12.69
C LEU A 329 -4.85 -28.08 -11.31
N PRO A 330 -3.65 -28.39 -10.80
CA PRO A 330 -3.52 -28.88 -9.43
C PRO A 330 -3.84 -27.75 -8.46
N SER A 331 -4.71 -28.04 -7.48
CA SER A 331 -4.84 -27.24 -6.27
C SER A 331 -3.52 -27.32 -5.51
N THR A 332 -2.69 -26.30 -5.64
CA THR A 332 -1.41 -26.22 -4.94
C THR A 332 -1.67 -25.90 -3.48
N THR A 333 -1.53 -26.92 -2.63
CA THR A 333 -1.35 -26.78 -1.19
C THR A 333 -0.13 -25.89 -0.94
N ILE A 334 -0.33 -24.81 -0.19
CA ILE A 334 0.68 -23.80 0.17
C ILE A 334 1.73 -24.47 1.08
N THR A 335 2.92 -24.74 0.55
CA THR A 335 4.13 -24.98 1.36
C THR A 335 5.02 -23.75 1.31
N THR A 336 5.32 -23.24 2.50
CA THR A 336 5.78 -21.90 2.88
C THR A 336 7.29 -21.63 2.74
N SER A 337 7.93 -22.07 1.66
CA SER A 337 9.30 -21.65 1.35
C SER A 337 9.31 -20.85 0.06
N ASP A 338 9.28 -19.52 0.19
CA ASP A 338 9.48 -18.60 -0.92
C ASP A 338 10.87 -18.90 -1.54
N PRO A 339 10.96 -19.27 -2.84
CA PRO A 339 12.21 -19.71 -3.47
C PRO A 339 13.24 -18.59 -3.64
N LEU A 340 12.89 -17.35 -3.28
CA LEU A 340 13.75 -16.19 -3.40
C LEU A 340 14.90 -16.19 -2.40
N GLN A 341 16.06 -15.72 -2.85
CA GLN A 341 17.17 -15.37 -1.96
C GLN A 341 16.67 -14.38 -0.87
N PRO A 342 17.10 -14.51 0.39
CA PRO A 342 16.55 -13.71 1.50
C PRO A 342 16.57 -12.19 1.24
N LEU A 343 17.66 -11.66 0.68
CA LEU A 343 17.79 -10.23 0.40
C LEU A 343 16.83 -9.77 -0.71
N GLU A 344 16.63 -10.59 -1.74
CA GLU A 344 15.65 -10.31 -2.79
C GLU A 344 14.23 -10.31 -2.27
N ALA A 345 13.89 -11.26 -1.39
CA ALA A 345 12.58 -11.32 -0.76
C ALA A 345 12.29 -10.04 0.05
N VAL A 346 13.29 -9.53 0.80
CA VAL A 346 13.18 -8.26 1.51
C VAL A 346 13.01 -7.10 0.53
N ALA A 347 13.89 -6.97 -0.47
CA ALA A 347 13.86 -5.87 -1.43
C ALA A 347 12.52 -5.79 -2.17
N ARG A 348 12.02 -6.94 -2.66
CA ARG A 348 10.72 -7.06 -3.31
C ARG A 348 9.57 -6.69 -2.37
N THR A 349 9.56 -7.24 -1.16
CA THR A 349 8.47 -7.00 -0.20
C THR A 349 8.44 -5.55 0.26
N ALA A 350 9.60 -4.95 0.53
CA ALA A 350 9.74 -3.54 0.86
C ALA A 350 9.30 -2.64 -0.30
N ALA A 351 9.64 -3.00 -1.55
CA ALA A 351 9.17 -2.32 -2.75
C ALA A 351 7.65 -2.36 -2.90
N ILE A 352 7.01 -3.52 -2.67
CA ILE A 352 5.54 -3.65 -2.64
C ILE A 352 4.95 -2.76 -1.54
N CYS A 353 5.51 -2.80 -0.33
CA CYS A 353 5.08 -1.93 0.78
C CYS A 353 5.22 -0.44 0.42
N HIS A 354 6.28 -0.07 -0.30
CA HIS A 354 6.51 1.29 -0.75
C HIS A 354 5.45 1.73 -1.75
N ILE A 355 5.24 0.96 -2.83
CA ILE A 355 4.31 1.34 -3.90
C ILE A 355 2.84 1.36 -3.44
N SER A 356 2.46 0.49 -2.49
CA SER A 356 1.12 0.49 -1.93
C SER A 356 0.77 1.79 -1.18
N ASN A 357 1.74 2.64 -0.82
CA ASN A 357 1.46 3.95 -0.22
C ASN A 357 0.99 5.00 -1.24
N PHE A 358 1.20 4.80 -2.55
CA PHE A 358 0.85 5.81 -3.56
C PHE A 358 -0.63 5.77 -3.97
N PHE A 359 -1.24 4.58 -4.04
CA PHE A 359 -2.56 4.41 -4.68
C PHE A 359 -3.70 4.25 -3.69
N ILE A 360 -3.44 3.63 -2.54
CA ILE A 360 -4.47 3.40 -1.53
C ILE A 360 -3.97 3.95 -0.22
N VAL A 361 -4.54 5.08 0.19
CA VAL A 361 -4.47 5.56 1.58
C VAL A 361 -5.39 4.68 2.43
N SER A 362 -5.05 3.39 2.50
CA SER A 362 -5.56 2.51 3.52
C SER A 362 -4.78 2.86 4.78
N PRO A 363 -5.44 3.08 5.92
CA PRO A 363 -4.70 3.38 7.14
C PRO A 363 -3.72 2.23 7.41
N PRO A 364 -2.54 2.51 8.01
CA PRO A 364 -1.58 1.48 8.39
C PRO A 364 -2.25 0.28 9.08
N SER A 365 -3.24 0.57 9.92
CA SER A 365 -4.01 -0.42 10.67
C SER A 365 -4.99 -1.24 9.83
N SER A 366 -5.14 -1.05 8.53
CA SER A 366 -6.02 -1.86 7.68
C SER A 366 -5.51 -3.29 7.49
N GLY A 367 -6.38 -4.18 7.04
CA GLY A 367 -6.02 -5.56 6.73
C GLY A 367 -4.86 -5.67 5.74
N LEU A 368 -4.92 -4.90 4.65
CA LEU A 368 -3.82 -4.79 3.68
C LEU A 368 -2.54 -4.28 4.33
N GLY A 369 -2.60 -3.17 5.07
CA GLY A 369 -1.43 -2.61 5.76
C GLY A 369 -0.80 -3.61 6.74
N ARG A 370 -1.59 -4.21 7.63
CA ARG A 370 -1.14 -5.23 8.59
C ARG A 370 -0.49 -6.43 7.90
N THR A 371 -1.09 -6.91 6.81
CA THR A 371 -0.58 -8.08 6.09
C THR A 371 0.72 -7.79 5.33
N LEU A 372 0.84 -6.64 4.67
CA LEU A 372 2.09 -6.23 4.03
C LEU A 372 3.23 -6.11 5.05
N ILE A 373 2.95 -5.50 6.21
CA ILE A 373 3.89 -5.42 7.33
C ILE A 373 4.25 -6.80 7.88
N HIS A 374 3.29 -7.72 7.94
CA HIS A 374 3.55 -9.10 8.34
C HIS A 374 4.53 -9.79 7.38
N HIS A 375 4.32 -9.69 6.06
CA HIS A 375 5.24 -10.24 5.06
C HIS A 375 6.64 -9.61 5.16
N LEU A 376 6.71 -8.31 5.37
CA LEU A 376 7.99 -7.62 5.57
C LEU A 376 8.70 -8.10 6.84
N THR A 377 7.96 -8.31 7.92
CA THR A 377 8.47 -8.88 9.17
C THR A 377 9.01 -10.30 8.93
N LEU A 378 8.27 -11.15 8.21
CA LEU A 378 8.70 -12.53 7.91
C LEU A 378 9.97 -12.58 7.04
N THR A 379 10.10 -11.67 6.07
CA THR A 379 11.29 -11.62 5.20
C THR A 379 12.51 -11.08 5.94
N LEU A 380 12.35 -10.02 6.72
CA LEU A 380 13.43 -9.48 7.56
C LEU A 380 13.88 -10.44 8.66
N ASN A 381 12.96 -11.22 9.27
CA ASN A 381 13.30 -12.25 10.27
C ASN A 381 14.22 -13.36 9.74
N ARG A 382 14.44 -13.47 8.42
CA ARG A 382 15.44 -14.37 7.84
C ARG A 382 16.88 -13.92 8.14
N PHE A 383 17.07 -12.66 8.56
CA PHE A 383 18.34 -12.09 8.99
C PHE A 383 18.35 -11.97 10.52
N SER A 384 19.08 -12.85 11.19
CA SER A 384 19.25 -12.76 12.65
C SER A 384 20.05 -11.51 13.00
N THR A 385 19.63 -10.75 14.01
CA THR A 385 20.37 -9.57 14.50
C THR A 385 21.82 -9.90 14.88
N ALA A 386 22.07 -11.11 15.40
CA ALA A 386 23.41 -11.62 15.70
C ALA A 386 24.32 -11.72 14.47
N SER A 387 23.74 -11.78 13.26
CA SER A 387 24.49 -11.86 12.00
C SER A 387 24.83 -10.49 11.42
N PHE A 388 24.23 -9.40 11.90
CA PHE A 388 24.35 -8.07 11.29
C PHE A 388 25.81 -7.60 11.18
N ALA A 389 26.63 -7.84 12.21
CA ALA A 389 28.05 -7.49 12.20
C ALA A 389 28.87 -8.19 11.10
N SER A 390 28.37 -9.29 10.54
CA SER A 390 29.02 -10.04 9.46
C SER A 390 28.46 -9.73 8.06
N LEU A 391 27.35 -8.98 7.98
CA LEU A 391 26.72 -8.66 6.70
C LEU A 391 27.46 -7.51 6.00
N PRO A 392 27.48 -7.50 4.66
CA PRO A 392 27.97 -6.35 3.91
C PRO A 392 27.18 -5.08 4.25
N SER A 393 27.86 -3.93 4.26
CA SER A 393 27.25 -2.62 4.50
C SER A 393 26.04 -2.37 3.60
N SER A 394 26.13 -2.68 2.30
CA SER A 394 25.03 -2.51 1.34
C SER A 394 23.80 -3.36 1.66
N TRP A 395 23.96 -4.48 2.37
CA TRP A 395 22.83 -5.30 2.81
C TRP A 395 22.17 -4.66 4.03
N LEU A 396 22.97 -4.21 5.00
CA LEU A 396 22.48 -3.49 6.18
C LEU A 396 21.71 -2.21 5.78
N ASP A 397 22.18 -1.49 4.76
CA ASP A 397 21.49 -0.30 4.24
C ASP A 397 20.10 -0.64 3.68
N LEU A 398 19.99 -1.76 2.95
CA LEU A 398 18.73 -2.23 2.41
C LEU A 398 17.78 -2.68 3.52
N LEU A 399 18.30 -3.43 4.50
CA LEU A 399 17.55 -3.84 5.68
C LEU A 399 17.07 -2.62 6.48
N ALA A 400 17.88 -1.57 6.59
CA ALA A 400 17.49 -0.31 7.24
C ALA A 400 16.35 0.37 6.49
N TRP A 401 16.48 0.58 5.18
CA TRP A 401 15.41 1.15 4.34
C TRP A 401 14.10 0.36 4.48
N ALA A 402 14.19 -0.97 4.41
CA ALA A 402 13.04 -1.85 4.62
C ALA A 402 12.44 -1.71 6.02
N ALA A 403 13.27 -1.63 7.07
CA ALA A 403 12.80 -1.47 8.44
C ALA A 403 12.15 -0.09 8.69
N PHE A 404 12.64 0.99 8.05
CA PHE A 404 11.98 2.30 8.07
C PHE A 404 10.59 2.26 7.42
N LEU A 405 10.46 1.62 6.26
CA LEU A 405 9.15 1.40 5.62
C LEU A 405 8.23 0.59 6.52
N GLY A 406 8.76 -0.43 7.18
CA GLY A 406 8.05 -1.23 8.17
C GLY A 406 7.55 -0.42 9.36
N ALA A 407 8.42 0.42 9.94
CA ALA A 407 8.07 1.32 11.05
C ALA A 407 7.02 2.36 10.64
N ARG A 408 7.12 2.92 9.43
CA ARG A 408 6.11 3.83 8.85
C ARG A 408 4.76 3.13 8.70
N GLY A 409 4.74 1.96 8.04
CA GLY A 409 3.51 1.21 7.77
C GLY A 409 2.93 0.48 8.99
N SER A 410 3.64 0.45 10.12
CA SER A 410 3.16 -0.08 11.40
C SER A 410 2.77 1.00 12.41
N LYS A 411 2.58 2.26 11.98
CA LYS A 411 2.14 3.35 12.86
C LYS A 411 0.88 2.95 13.65
N GLY A 412 0.96 3.01 14.98
CA GLY A 412 -0.12 2.63 15.90
C GLY A 412 -0.32 1.12 16.07
N GLN A 413 0.55 0.28 15.52
CA GLN A 413 0.47 -1.17 15.63
C GLN A 413 1.50 -1.72 16.63
N LYS A 414 1.20 -2.89 17.21
CA LYS A 414 2.07 -3.62 18.14
C LYS A 414 3.41 -4.08 17.51
N THR A 415 3.50 -4.09 16.18
CA THR A 415 4.70 -4.50 15.43
C THR A 415 5.73 -3.37 15.29
N LYS A 416 5.35 -2.09 15.45
CA LYS A 416 6.28 -0.96 15.30
C LYS A 416 7.53 -1.07 16.17
N PRO A 417 7.45 -1.39 17.48
CA PRO A 417 8.64 -1.51 18.33
C PRO A 417 9.64 -2.54 17.83
N TRP A 418 9.18 -3.60 17.15
CA TRP A 418 10.08 -4.59 16.56
C TRP A 418 10.94 -3.98 15.45
N PHE A 419 10.38 -3.16 14.57
CA PHE A 419 11.15 -2.45 13.53
C PHE A 419 12.10 -1.42 14.12
N LEU A 420 11.68 -0.69 15.16
CA LEU A 420 12.56 0.25 15.86
C LEU A 420 13.77 -0.46 16.46
N GLN A 421 13.57 -1.66 17.03
CA GLN A 421 14.68 -2.48 17.52
C GLN A 421 15.59 -2.93 16.36
N GLN A 422 15.06 -3.35 15.21
CA GLN A 422 15.90 -3.70 14.06
C GLN A 422 16.76 -2.52 13.59
N LEU A 423 16.17 -1.32 13.49
CA LEU A 423 16.89 -0.10 13.12
C LEU A 423 17.98 0.25 14.13
N ARG A 424 17.73 0.06 15.43
CA ARG A 424 18.73 0.25 16.47
C ARG A 424 19.92 -0.68 16.31
N GLU A 425 19.67 -1.98 16.15
CA GLU A 425 20.73 -2.98 15.99
C GLU A 425 21.57 -2.69 14.74
N ILE A 426 20.91 -2.33 13.63
CA ILE A 426 21.62 -1.91 12.40
C ILE A 426 22.43 -0.64 12.68
N GLY A 427 21.84 0.37 13.32
CA GLY A 427 22.50 1.63 13.66
C GLY A 427 23.74 1.45 14.53
N GLN A 428 23.71 0.51 15.49
CA GLN A 428 24.87 0.18 16.31
C GLN A 428 25.99 -0.47 15.49
N VAL A 429 25.65 -1.44 14.63
CA VAL A 429 26.64 -2.09 13.75
C VAL A 429 27.23 -1.10 12.73
N ARG A 430 26.41 -0.16 12.25
CA ARG A 430 26.81 0.89 11.31
C ARG A 430 27.57 2.04 11.94
N GLY A 431 27.59 2.15 13.26
CA GLY A 431 28.18 3.27 13.98
C GLY A 431 27.31 4.53 14.01
N TRP A 432 26.08 4.48 13.49
CA TRP A 432 25.09 5.57 13.58
C TRP A 432 24.63 5.80 15.02
N ILE A 433 24.71 4.76 15.88
CA ILE A 433 24.35 4.81 17.31
C ILE A 433 25.56 4.36 18.13
N GLY A 434 26.26 5.31 18.76
CA GLY A 434 27.21 5.04 19.84
C GLY A 434 28.71 5.28 19.54
N ALA A 435 29.40 5.76 20.57
CA ALA A 435 30.85 5.91 20.80
C ALA A 435 31.72 6.72 19.82
N GLY A 436 31.21 7.20 18.69
CA GLY A 436 32.01 7.92 17.67
C GLY A 436 31.62 9.37 17.35
N SER A 437 30.41 9.82 17.68
CA SER A 437 29.86 11.14 17.28
C SER A 437 30.51 12.35 17.99
N GLY A 438 31.72 12.21 18.52
CA GLY A 438 32.42 13.27 19.26
C GLY A 438 33.90 13.01 19.52
N SER A 439 34.61 12.28 18.64
CA SER A 439 36.08 12.20 18.71
C SER A 439 36.75 12.99 17.58
N VAL A 440 36.42 14.28 17.48
CA VAL A 440 37.36 15.26 16.95
C VAL A 440 38.31 15.61 18.09
N SER A 441 39.53 15.09 18.01
CA SER A 441 40.66 15.54 18.78
C SER A 441 40.92 17.03 18.50
N GLY A 442 40.35 17.91 19.32
CA GLY A 442 40.53 19.35 19.26
C GLY A 442 40.61 19.91 20.66
N TRP A 443 41.81 19.94 21.24
CA TRP A 443 42.07 20.67 22.47
C TRP A 443 41.92 22.17 22.20
N GLY A 444 40.87 22.81 22.72
CA GLY A 444 40.90 24.26 23.02
C GLY A 444 39.62 25.04 22.71
N GLY A 445 38.98 25.55 23.78
CA GLY A 445 37.96 26.62 23.78
C GLY A 445 36.55 26.12 23.51
N ASP A 446 35.73 25.87 24.52
CA ASP A 446 34.94 26.89 25.22
C ASP A 446 34.12 27.73 24.23
N ASP A 447 32.96 27.19 23.84
CA ASP A 447 31.67 27.89 23.73
C ASP A 447 30.60 26.83 23.42
N GLY A 448 29.72 26.58 24.40
CA GLY A 448 28.77 25.47 24.38
C GLY A 448 27.59 25.71 23.46
N ASP A 449 27.59 25.05 22.30
CA ASP A 449 26.39 24.79 21.52
C ASP A 449 26.18 23.27 21.37
N TYR A 450 25.03 22.81 21.85
CA TYR A 450 24.62 21.41 21.95
C TYR A 450 24.16 20.87 20.58
N TYR A 451 25.07 20.77 19.60
CA TYR A 451 24.81 20.21 18.25
C TYR A 451 25.18 18.71 18.15
N GLY A 452 24.67 17.87 19.05
CA GLY A 452 25.08 16.46 19.15
C GLY A 452 24.22 15.45 18.39
N ASP A 453 22.95 15.77 18.10
CA ASP A 453 21.98 14.76 17.59
C ASP A 453 21.71 14.84 16.08
N ASP A 454 21.95 15.99 15.43
CA ASP A 454 21.71 16.14 13.98
C ASP A 454 22.70 15.33 13.13
N ASP A 455 23.93 15.10 13.62
CA ASP A 455 24.98 14.40 12.87
C ASP A 455 24.63 12.93 12.59
N ALA A 456 24.03 12.23 13.55
CA ALA A 456 23.65 10.82 13.36
C ALA A 456 22.51 10.65 12.34
N TRP A 457 21.52 11.55 12.34
CA TRP A 457 20.45 11.51 11.33
C TRP A 457 20.99 11.80 9.93
N ASN A 458 21.93 12.73 9.79
CA ASN A 458 22.52 13.06 8.49
C ASN A 458 23.18 11.83 7.84
N GLU A 459 23.90 11.00 8.60
CA GLU A 459 24.49 9.76 8.07
C GLU A 459 23.42 8.76 7.61
N VAL A 460 22.35 8.60 8.38
CA VAL A 460 21.22 7.72 8.03
C VAL A 460 20.50 8.24 6.79
N GLU A 461 20.26 9.54 6.73
CA GLU A 461 19.58 10.20 5.61
C GLU A 461 20.39 10.10 4.32
N GLU A 462 21.71 10.28 4.37
CA GLU A 462 22.59 10.08 3.21
C GLU A 462 22.52 8.64 2.67
N VAL A 463 22.46 7.65 3.55
CA VAL A 463 22.27 6.25 3.15
C VAL A 463 20.90 6.04 2.52
N LEU A 464 19.84 6.57 3.15
CA LEU A 464 18.46 6.44 2.66
C LEU A 464 18.27 7.08 1.29
N LYS A 465 18.96 8.19 0.97
CA LYS A 465 18.98 8.78 -0.38
C LYS A 465 19.41 7.77 -1.45
N GLY A 466 20.25 6.77 -1.12
CA GLY A 466 20.59 5.67 -2.04
C GLY A 466 19.42 4.73 -2.37
N TYR A 467 18.30 4.83 -1.66
CA TYR A 467 17.08 4.02 -1.78
C TYR A 467 15.90 4.88 -2.21
N LEU A 468 14.67 4.34 -2.17
CA LEU A 468 13.46 5.05 -2.58
C LEU A 468 13.01 6.03 -1.48
N TYR A 469 13.82 7.06 -1.26
CA TYR A 469 13.63 8.10 -0.27
C TYR A 469 14.04 9.47 -0.84
N ILE A 470 13.16 10.46 -0.67
CA ILE A 470 13.42 11.85 -0.99
C ILE A 470 13.15 12.66 0.28
N SER A 471 14.14 13.41 0.72
CA SER A 471 14.09 14.22 1.95
C SER A 471 12.84 15.09 2.02
N ASP A 472 12.55 15.83 0.94
CA ASP A 472 11.40 16.74 0.88
C ASP A 472 10.03 16.04 1.06
N LEU A 473 9.95 14.75 0.73
CA LEU A 473 8.72 13.97 0.82
C LEU A 473 8.60 13.22 2.14
N GLN A 474 9.72 12.69 2.64
CA GLN A 474 9.70 11.63 3.65
C GLN A 474 10.48 11.95 4.92
N SER A 475 11.31 13.00 4.94
CA SER A 475 12.22 13.32 6.06
C SER A 475 11.45 13.50 7.37
N GLY A 476 10.35 14.25 7.37
CA GLY A 476 9.56 14.45 8.61
C GLY A 476 9.07 13.15 9.24
N VAL A 477 8.69 12.15 8.44
CA VAL A 477 8.22 10.85 8.96
C VAL A 477 9.39 9.96 9.37
N PHE A 478 10.44 9.87 8.55
CA PHE A 478 11.57 8.97 8.83
C PHE A 478 12.45 9.51 9.95
N ARG A 479 12.63 10.83 10.05
CA ARG A 479 13.32 11.48 11.18
C ARG A 479 12.56 11.21 12.49
N GLY A 480 11.24 11.38 12.52
CA GLY A 480 10.45 11.02 13.70
C GLY A 480 10.55 9.54 14.08
N ILE A 481 10.65 8.63 13.11
CA ILE A 481 10.94 7.21 13.38
C ILE A 481 12.33 7.04 13.99
N TRP A 482 13.34 7.74 13.47
CA TRP A 482 14.71 7.67 13.98
C TRP A 482 14.85 8.23 15.40
N GLU A 483 14.18 9.33 15.70
CA GLU A 483 14.07 9.88 17.06
C GLU A 483 13.53 8.82 18.03
N GLU A 484 12.46 8.10 17.67
CA GLU A 484 11.94 6.98 18.48
C GLU A 484 12.95 5.81 18.62
N VAL A 485 13.81 5.58 17.62
CA VAL A 485 14.90 4.58 17.71
C VAL A 485 15.95 5.01 18.74
N LEU A 486 16.28 6.30 18.80
CA LEU A 486 17.26 6.85 19.74
C LEU A 486 16.71 6.86 21.17
N GLU A 487 15.48 7.34 21.36
CA GLU A 487 14.79 7.34 22.66
C GLU A 487 14.63 5.91 23.21
N GLY A 488 14.33 4.96 22.32
CA GLY A 488 14.09 3.56 22.66
C GLY A 488 12.68 3.23 23.04
N PRO A 489 12.43 1.94 23.35
CA PRO A 489 11.08 1.50 23.66
C PRO A 489 10.61 2.24 24.91
N ALA A 490 9.72 3.22 24.71
CA ALA A 490 8.89 3.74 25.78
C ALA A 490 8.18 2.53 26.38
N VAL A 491 8.54 2.18 27.62
CA VAL A 491 7.84 1.16 28.39
C VAL A 491 6.43 1.69 28.60
N MET A 492 5.51 1.38 27.68
CA MET A 492 4.10 1.53 27.97
C MET A 492 3.76 0.46 28.98
N GLU A 493 3.67 0.84 30.25
CA GLU A 493 2.97 0.04 31.26
C GLU A 493 1.58 -0.27 30.68
N VAL A 494 1.34 -1.55 30.41
CA VAL A 494 0.04 -2.04 29.98
C VAL A 494 -0.88 -1.94 31.19
N ALA A 495 -1.72 -0.89 31.22
CA ALA A 495 -2.83 -0.76 32.17
C ALA A 495 -4.03 -1.62 31.76
#